data_AF-A0A832K9M1-F1
#
_entry.id   AF-A0A832K9M1-F1
#
_cell.length_a   1.000
_cell.length_b   1.000
_cell.length_c   1.000
_cell.angle_alpha   90.00
_cell.angle_beta   90.00
_cell.angle_gamma   90.00
#
_symmetry.space_group_name_H-M   'P 1'
#
loop_
_entity.id
_entity.type
_entity.pdbx_description
1 polymer ?
#
loop_
_entity_poly.entity_id
_entity_poly.type
_entity_poly.pdbx_seq_one_letter_code
_entity_poly.pdbx_strand_id
1 'polypeptide(L)'
;MKNQRAGESGVTRRAFLSSTALGIAAMSVVPRHVLGGPKFVAPSERINLAIIGCGGQGRTNVRALFQHKDVQMVAVADPIEHHDLDAYYYKGVAGRLPLKAEIE
;
A
#
# COMPACT_ATOMS: atom_id res chain seq x y z
N MET A 1 35.55 49.16 -33.59
CA MET A 1 35.20 47.71 -33.60
C MET A 1 34.45 47.40 -32.32
N LYS A 2 33.15 47.08 -32.40
CA LYS A 2 32.30 46.78 -31.24
C LYS A 2 32.55 45.33 -30.82
N ASN A 3 33.18 45.12 -29.67
CA ASN A 3 33.46 43.78 -29.15
C ASN A 3 32.27 43.33 -28.29
N GLN A 4 31.28 42.70 -28.91
CA GLN A 4 30.22 41.99 -28.18
C GLN A 4 30.78 40.65 -27.71
N ARG A 5 31.10 40.51 -26.42
CA ARG A 5 31.30 39.18 -25.83
C ARG A 5 29.93 38.63 -25.49
N ALA A 6 29.52 37.59 -26.21
CA ALA A 6 28.35 36.78 -25.87
C ALA A 6 28.52 36.30 -24.42
N GLY A 7 27.65 36.76 -23.52
CA GLY A 7 27.61 36.25 -22.16
C GLY A 7 27.22 34.77 -22.22
N GLU A 8 28.07 33.90 -21.70
CA GLU A 8 27.70 32.51 -21.46
C GLU A 8 26.48 32.50 -20.54
N SER A 9 25.31 32.22 -21.10
CA SER A 9 24.07 32.01 -20.37
C SER A 9 24.09 30.64 -19.70
N GLY A 10 24.98 30.46 -18.72
CA GLY A 10 25.00 29.33 -17.81
C GLY A 10 23.92 29.49 -16.73
N VAL A 11 23.35 28.37 -16.27
CA VAL A 11 22.39 28.39 -15.15
C VAL A 11 23.06 29.04 -13.94
N THR A 12 22.54 30.19 -13.51
CA THR A 12 23.08 30.87 -12.33
C THR A 12 22.78 30.05 -11.08
N ARG A 13 23.66 30.10 -10.06
CA ARG A 13 23.43 29.44 -8.76
C ARG A 13 22.05 29.78 -8.16
N ARG A 14 21.61 31.04 -8.29
CA ARG A 14 20.28 31.49 -7.85
C ARG A 14 19.15 30.82 -8.62
N ALA A 15 19.27 30.75 -9.95
CA ALA A 15 18.28 30.07 -10.80
C ALA A 15 18.22 28.58 -10.47
N PHE A 16 19.37 27.92 -10.29
CA PHE A 16 19.44 26.52 -9.86
C PHE A 16 18.75 26.30 -8.52
N LEU A 17 19.13 27.05 -7.49
CA LEU A 17 18.53 26.90 -6.15
C LEU A 17 17.02 27.21 -6.15
N SER A 18 16.59 28.21 -6.92
CA SER A 18 15.15 28.54 -7.03
C SER A 18 14.37 27.42 -7.69
N SER A 19 14.89 26.84 -8.78
CA SER A 19 14.27 25.70 -9.46
C SER A 19 14.25 24.44 -8.59
N THR A 20 15.34 24.15 -7.88
CA THR A 20 15.44 22.98 -6.99
C THR A 20 14.53 23.13 -5.77
N ALA A 21 14.43 24.33 -5.18
CA ALA A 21 13.52 24.59 -4.07
C ALA A 21 12.05 24.40 -4.47
N LEU A 22 11.66 24.85 -5.67
CA LEU A 22 10.33 24.62 -6.21
C LEU A 22 10.04 23.12 -6.40
N GLY A 23 11.02 22.37 -6.92
CA GLY A 23 10.93 20.93 -7.08
C GLY A 23 10.75 20.19 -5.75
N ILE A 24 11.53 20.54 -4.72
CA ILE A 24 11.42 19.95 -3.38
C ILE A 24 10.06 20.27 -2.74
N ALA A 25 9.60 21.51 -2.84
CA ALA A 25 8.29 21.90 -2.32
C ALA A 25 7.16 21.08 -2.98
N ALA A 26 7.23 20.85 -4.29
CA ALA A 26 6.27 20.01 -4.99
C ALA A 26 6.30 18.55 -4.53
N MET A 27 7.48 18.01 -4.21
CA MET A 27 7.64 16.64 -3.68
C MET A 27 7.24 16.50 -2.20
N SER A 28 7.15 17.62 -1.46
CA SER A 28 6.78 17.61 -0.04
C SER A 28 5.28 17.50 0.20
N VAL A 29 4.45 17.71 -0.82
CA VAL A 29 2.99 17.55 -0.75
C VAL A 29 2.63 16.11 -1.07
N VAL A 30 2.59 15.25 -0.05
CA VAL A 30 2.19 13.85 -0.17
C VAL A 30 0.85 13.58 0.54
N PRO A 31 0.05 12.62 0.06
CA PRO A 31 -1.19 12.26 0.74
C PRO A 31 -0.97 11.82 2.19
N ARG A 32 -1.91 12.16 3.09
CA ARG A 32 -1.83 11.82 4.53
C ARG A 32 -1.70 10.31 4.83
N HIS A 33 -2.12 9.45 3.92
CA HIS A 33 -2.00 7.99 4.07
C HIS A 33 -0.57 7.49 3.83
N VAL A 34 0.33 8.32 3.29
CA VAL A 34 1.75 8.02 3.10
C VAL A 34 2.55 8.33 4.36
N LEU A 35 2.28 9.47 5.02
CA LEU A 35 3.00 9.90 6.21
C LEU A 35 2.42 9.38 7.54
N GLY A 36 1.28 8.68 7.52
CA GLY A 36 0.66 8.14 8.74
C GLY A 36 0.01 9.21 9.64
N GLY A 37 -0.78 10.11 9.05
CA GLY A 37 -1.52 11.13 9.82
C GLY A 37 -2.66 10.55 10.68
N PRO A 38 -3.37 11.37 11.48
CA PRO A 38 -4.46 10.91 12.34
C PRO A 38 -5.46 10.02 11.60
N LYS A 39 -5.70 8.82 12.14
CA LYS A 39 -6.55 7.75 11.58
C LYS A 39 -5.97 6.99 10.36
N PHE A 40 -4.72 7.24 9.96
CA PHE A 40 -4.03 6.53 8.88
C PHE A 40 -2.78 5.84 9.41
N VAL A 41 -2.59 4.59 8.99
CA VAL A 41 -1.35 3.86 9.22
C VAL A 41 -0.42 4.09 8.03
N ALA A 42 0.79 4.59 8.30
CA ALA A 42 1.81 4.74 7.28
C ALA A 42 2.14 3.38 6.66
N PRO A 43 2.48 3.29 5.36
CA PRO A 43 2.77 2.01 4.73
C PRO A 43 3.94 1.25 5.38
N SER A 44 4.91 1.96 5.99
CA SER A 44 6.03 1.35 6.71
C SER A 44 5.62 0.62 7.99
N GLU A 45 4.50 1.01 8.59
CA GLU A 45 3.99 0.46 9.84
C GLU A 45 2.92 -0.62 9.60
N ARG A 46 2.68 -1.00 8.35
CA ARG A 46 1.71 -2.06 8.03
C ARG A 46 2.35 -3.44 8.10
N ILE A 47 1.60 -4.36 8.69
CA ILE A 47 1.88 -5.79 8.70
C ILE A 47 1.33 -6.38 7.40
N ASN A 48 2.24 -6.86 6.53
CA ASN A 48 1.87 -7.62 5.35
C ASN A 48 1.60 -9.07 5.74
N LEU A 49 0.35 -9.49 5.64
CA LEU A 49 -0.10 -10.81 6.03
C LEU A 49 -0.41 -11.68 4.81
N ALA A 50 -0.01 -12.94 4.88
CA ALA A 50 -0.43 -13.98 3.94
C ALA A 50 -0.95 -15.17 4.73
N ILE A 51 -1.91 -15.89 4.17
CA ILE A 51 -2.47 -17.10 4.78
C ILE A 51 -2.33 -18.31 3.86
N ILE A 52 -1.97 -19.44 4.46
CA ILE A 52 -2.03 -20.77 3.86
C ILE A 52 -3.07 -21.57 4.63
N GLY A 53 -4.09 -22.07 3.93
CA GLY A 53 -5.27 -22.69 4.54
C GLY A 53 -6.40 -21.70 4.75
N CYS A 54 -7.34 -21.67 3.80
CA CYS A 54 -8.50 -20.78 3.74
C CYS A 54 -9.79 -21.47 4.21
N GLY A 55 -9.68 -22.57 4.97
CA GLY A 55 -10.80 -23.26 5.61
C GLY A 55 -11.38 -22.48 6.79
N GLY A 56 -12.22 -23.13 7.60
CA GLY A 56 -13.01 -22.47 8.65
C GLY A 56 -12.20 -21.63 9.65
N GLN A 57 -11.18 -22.23 10.31
CA GLN A 57 -10.33 -21.49 11.26
C GLN A 57 -9.49 -20.41 10.55
N GLY A 58 -8.94 -20.73 9.37
CA GLY A 58 -8.11 -19.80 8.62
C GLY A 58 -8.87 -18.53 8.24
N ARG A 59 -10.08 -18.68 7.69
CA ARG A 59 -10.97 -17.57 7.39
C ARG A 59 -11.38 -16.78 8.64
N THR A 60 -11.64 -17.47 9.75
CA THR A 60 -11.96 -16.82 11.03
C THR A 60 -10.81 -15.96 11.53
N ASN A 61 -9.58 -16.48 11.48
CA ASN A 61 -8.37 -15.73 11.87
C ASN A 61 -8.16 -14.51 10.98
N VAL A 62 -8.31 -14.65 9.66
CA VAL A 62 -8.15 -13.53 8.72
C VAL A 62 -9.18 -12.44 9.01
N ARG A 63 -10.45 -12.79 9.19
CA ARG A 63 -11.50 -11.81 9.52
C ARG A 63 -11.26 -11.06 10.83
N ALA A 64 -10.68 -11.73 11.83
CA ALA A 64 -10.29 -11.08 13.07
C ALA A 64 -9.14 -10.09 12.83
N LEU A 65 -8.13 -10.50 12.05
CA LEU A 65 -6.98 -9.65 11.69
C LEU A 65 -7.39 -8.46 10.81
N PHE A 66 -8.47 -8.58 10.03
CA PHE A 66 -8.98 -7.49 9.17
C PHE A 66 -9.56 -6.31 9.92
N GLN A 67 -9.89 -6.50 11.20
CA GLN A 67 -10.34 -5.41 12.06
C GLN A 67 -9.20 -4.45 12.42
N HIS A 68 -7.94 -4.85 12.17
CA HIS A 68 -6.76 -4.06 12.44
C HIS A 68 -6.36 -3.22 11.21
N LYS A 69 -6.33 -1.89 11.36
CA LYS A 69 -6.05 -0.94 10.27
C LYS A 69 -4.60 -0.98 9.77
N ASP A 70 -3.73 -1.56 10.56
CA ASP A 70 -2.31 -1.77 10.32
C ASP A 70 -2.03 -3.13 9.66
N VAL A 71 -3.05 -3.96 9.42
CA VAL A 71 -2.88 -5.23 8.70
C VAL A 71 -3.33 -5.09 7.25
N GLN A 72 -2.53 -5.62 6.33
CA GLN A 72 -2.85 -5.71 4.90
C GLN A 72 -2.62 -7.13 4.42
N MET A 73 -3.63 -7.76 3.80
CA MET A 73 -3.41 -9.03 3.11
C MET A 73 -2.76 -8.81 1.76
N VAL A 74 -1.76 -9.63 1.49
CA VAL A 74 -1.02 -9.60 0.24
C VAL A 74 -1.15 -10.90 -0.55
N ALA A 75 -1.52 -12.00 0.12
CA ALA A 75 -1.68 -13.29 -0.54
C ALA A 75 -2.59 -14.26 0.24
N VAL A 76 -3.24 -15.15 -0.51
CA VAL A 76 -3.99 -16.30 -0.02
C VAL A 76 -3.58 -17.56 -0.77
N ALA A 77 -3.44 -18.67 -0.06
CA ALA A 77 -3.16 -19.97 -0.65
C ALA A 77 -4.03 -21.06 -0.01
N ASP A 78 -4.71 -21.84 -0.86
CA ASP A 78 -5.38 -23.08 -0.48
C ASP A 78 -5.51 -23.94 -1.76
N PRO A 79 -5.22 -25.26 -1.70
CA PRO A 79 -5.44 -26.14 -2.83
C PRO A 79 -6.92 -26.26 -3.21
N ILE A 80 -7.83 -26.04 -2.25
CA ILE A 80 -9.28 -26.09 -2.46
C ILE A 80 -9.79 -24.69 -2.82
N GLU A 81 -10.40 -24.57 -3.99
CA GLU A 81 -10.96 -23.30 -4.46
C GLU A 81 -12.21 -22.89 -3.69
N HIS A 82 -13.12 -23.85 -3.49
CA HIS A 82 -14.37 -23.70 -2.77
C HIS A 82 -14.63 -24.94 -1.92
N HIS A 83 -15.00 -24.75 -0.67
CA HIS A 83 -15.32 -25.80 0.28
C HIS A 83 -16.59 -25.41 1.03
N ASP A 84 -17.64 -26.23 0.91
CA ASP A 84 -18.83 -26.07 1.71
C ASP A 84 -18.58 -26.58 3.15
N LEU A 85 -18.71 -25.68 4.12
CA LEU A 85 -18.53 -25.97 5.54
C LEU A 85 -19.85 -26.15 6.30
N ASP A 86 -21.01 -26.23 5.62
CA ASP A 86 -22.32 -26.34 6.28
C ASP A 86 -22.47 -27.58 7.16
N ALA A 87 -21.79 -28.67 6.81
CA ALA A 87 -21.73 -29.86 7.65
C ALA A 87 -20.89 -29.68 8.93
N TYR A 88 -20.02 -28.67 8.99
CA TYR A 88 -19.04 -28.46 10.06
C TYR A 88 -19.44 -27.32 11.01
N TYR A 89 -18.61 -27.08 12.03
CA TYR A 89 -18.81 -26.01 13.01
C TYR A 89 -18.84 -24.60 12.37
N TYR A 90 -17.99 -24.35 11.38
CA TYR A 90 -17.78 -23.02 10.83
C TYR A 90 -18.90 -22.52 9.91
N LYS A 91 -19.65 -23.43 9.28
CA LYS A 91 -20.74 -23.15 8.32
C LYS A 91 -20.32 -22.31 7.10
N GLY A 92 -21.13 -22.33 6.05
CA GLY A 92 -20.96 -21.53 4.84
C GLY A 92 -19.78 -21.94 3.95
N VAL A 93 -19.48 -21.13 2.93
CA VAL A 93 -18.49 -21.49 1.90
C VAL A 93 -17.12 -20.90 2.22
N ALA A 94 -16.10 -21.75 2.34
CA ALA A 94 -14.69 -21.39 2.52
C ALA A 94 -13.84 -21.82 1.31
N GLY A 95 -12.51 -21.71 1.40
CA GLY A 95 -11.58 -22.01 0.30
C GLY A 95 -10.90 -20.77 -0.25
N ARG A 96 -9.98 -20.98 -1.20
CA ARG A 96 -9.12 -19.90 -1.74
C ARG A 96 -9.93 -18.77 -2.36
N LEU A 97 -10.94 -19.07 -3.17
CA LEU A 97 -11.68 -18.05 -3.94
C LEU A 97 -12.62 -17.21 -3.06
N PRO A 98 -13.41 -17.80 -2.13
CA PRO A 98 -14.21 -17.01 -1.19
C PRO A 98 -13.37 -16.09 -0.32
N LEU A 99 -12.22 -16.57 0.17
CA LEU A 99 -11.34 -15.72 0.98
C LEU A 99 -10.68 -14.64 0.12
N LYS A 100 -10.23 -14.99 -1.09
CA LYS A 100 -9.69 -14.00 -2.04
C LYS A 100 -10.68 -12.85 -2.29
N ALA A 101 -11.96 -13.16 -2.48
CA ALA A 101 -13.00 -12.17 -2.70
C ALA A 101 -13.29 -11.28 -1.47
N GLU A 102 -12.92 -11.71 -0.26
CA GLU A 102 -13.04 -10.88 0.95
C GLU A 102 -11.86 -9.92 1.14
N ILE A 103 -10.70 -10.21 0.51
CA ILE A 103 -9.47 -9.43 0.70
C ILE A 103 -9.24 -8.39 -0.41
N GLU A 104 -9.89 -8.53 -1.57
CA GLU A 104 -9.87 -7.59 -2.70
C GLU A 104 -10.92 -6.48 -2.54
#